data_AF-A0AAV1VAM0-F1
#
_entry.id   AF-A0AAV1VAM0-F1
#
_cell.length_a   1.000
_cell.length_b   1.000
_cell.length_c   1.000
_cell.angle_alpha   90.00
_cell.angle_beta   90.00
_cell.angle_gamma   90.00
#
_symmetry.space_group_name_H-M   'P 1'
#
loop_
_entity.id
_entity.type
_entity.pdbx_description
1 polymer ?
#
loop_
_entity_poly.entity_id
_entity_poly.type
_entity_poly.pdbx_seq_one_letter_code
_entity_poly.pdbx_strand_id
1 'polypeptide(L)'
;MEVKKCERGEEEILGMLAASITPREEMDEMLIAISPRKDCRLKISTSPPTVEVDEKLLVASFDGSARIKKKGGSFSAVIWRLPEWKIVAGEYRYALDLTVNEAEYNSFLLGFELLADLDRGRVIFCGDSNLVIRQMRG
;
A
#
# COMPACT_ATOMS: atom_id res chain seq x y z
N MET A 1 39.00 -20.81 16.49
CA MET A 1 37.81 -21.65 16.68
C MET A 1 37.73 -22.58 15.50
N GLU A 2 37.88 -23.88 15.73
CA GLU A 2 37.94 -24.89 14.67
C GLU A 2 36.56 -25.56 14.56
N VAL A 3 35.88 -25.40 13.42
CA VAL A 3 34.54 -25.95 13.19
C VAL A 3 34.69 -27.32 12.54
N LYS A 4 34.47 -28.38 13.32
CA LYS A 4 34.44 -29.76 12.81
C LYS A 4 33.01 -30.14 12.41
N LYS A 5 32.89 -30.88 11.30
CA LYS A 5 31.62 -31.34 10.75
C LYS A 5 31.18 -32.61 11.47
N CYS A 6 29.91 -32.69 11.88
CA CYS A 6 29.33 -33.89 12.49
C CYS A 6 29.36 -35.10 11.56
N GLU A 7 29.57 -36.28 12.13
CA GLU A 7 29.58 -37.55 11.43
C GLU A 7 28.17 -38.14 11.28
N ARG A 8 28.00 -39.06 10.31
CA ARG A 8 26.69 -39.63 9.96
C ARG A 8 26.19 -40.51 11.11
N GLY A 9 25.13 -40.07 11.79
CA GLY A 9 24.54 -40.75 12.95
C GLY A 9 24.51 -39.91 14.23
N GLU A 10 25.22 -38.78 14.27
CA GLU A 10 25.24 -37.85 15.40
C GLU A 10 24.08 -36.83 15.38
N GLU A 11 23.23 -36.89 14.34
CA GLU A 11 22.16 -35.93 14.06
C GLU A 11 21.10 -35.89 15.17
N GLU A 12 20.83 -37.03 15.81
CA GLU A 12 19.83 -37.14 16.89
C GLU A 12 20.31 -36.49 18.20
N ILE A 13 21.60 -36.66 18.53
CA ILE A 13 22.23 -36.03 19.71
C ILE A 13 22.33 -34.52 19.50
N LEU A 14 22.72 -34.09 18.30
CA LEU A 14 22.78 -32.68 17.93
C LEU A 14 21.37 -32.05 17.97
N GLY A 15 20.35 -32.78 17.51
CA GLY A 15 18.94 -32.37 17.58
C GLY A 15 18.43 -32.20 19.01
N MET A 16 18.75 -33.13 19.91
CA MET A 16 18.38 -33.02 21.33
C MET A 16 19.11 -31.87 22.04
N LEU A 17 20.39 -31.66 21.77
CA LEU A 17 21.15 -30.54 22.33
C LEU A 17 20.65 -29.18 21.81
N ALA A 18 20.29 -29.10 20.52
CA ALA A 18 19.69 -27.88 19.96
C ALA A 18 18.30 -27.60 20.58
N ALA A 19 17.50 -28.64 20.80
CA ALA A 19 16.19 -28.52 21.45
C ALA A 19 16.28 -28.13 22.93
N SER A 20 17.34 -28.53 23.66
CA SER A 20 17.54 -28.13 25.06
C SER A 20 18.08 -26.71 25.22
N ILE A 21 18.80 -26.19 24.22
CA ILE A 21 19.30 -24.79 24.18
C ILE A 21 18.19 -23.82 23.80
N THR A 22 17.24 -24.25 22.97
CA THR A 22 16.09 -23.45 22.54
C THR A 22 14.79 -24.12 22.97
N PRO A 23 14.37 -23.98 24.25
CA PRO A 23 13.09 -24.46 24.71
C PRO A 23 11.98 -23.82 23.86
N ARG A 24 11.29 -24.64 23.06
CA ARG A 24 10.34 -24.17 22.06
C ARG A 24 9.15 -23.42 22.69
N GLU A 25 8.77 -23.83 23.88
CA GLU A 25 7.68 -23.22 24.67
C GLU A 25 8.04 -21.79 25.12
N GLU A 26 9.24 -21.59 25.66
CA GLU A 26 9.73 -20.25 26.04
C GLU A 26 9.96 -19.35 24.82
N MET A 27 10.42 -19.92 23.70
CA MET A 27 10.62 -19.20 22.44
C MET A 27 9.28 -18.77 21.83
N ASP A 28 8.25 -19.63 21.86
CA ASP A 28 6.91 -19.29 21.36
C ASP A 28 6.26 -18.18 22.21
N GLU A 29 6.42 -18.20 23.54
CA GLU A 29 5.96 -17.10 24.40
C GLU A 29 6.70 -15.78 24.11
N MET A 30 8.02 -15.80 23.93
CA MET A 30 8.78 -14.62 23.50
C MET A 30 8.34 -14.14 22.10
N LEU A 31 8.10 -15.06 21.17
CA LEU A 31 7.63 -14.75 19.81
C LEU A 31 6.25 -14.11 19.83
N ILE A 32 5.37 -14.49 20.75
CA ILE A 32 4.08 -13.83 20.98
C ILE A 32 4.29 -12.42 21.56
N ALA A 33 5.22 -12.26 22.50
CA ALA A 33 5.52 -10.96 23.12
C ALA A 33 6.11 -9.94 22.12
N ILE A 34 6.95 -10.39 21.19
CA ILE A 34 7.54 -9.55 20.12
C ILE A 34 6.73 -9.56 18.84
N SER A 35 5.69 -10.40 18.74
CA SER A 35 4.81 -10.40 17.58
C SER A 35 4.25 -8.99 17.42
N PRO A 36 4.30 -8.43 16.20
CA PRO A 36 3.70 -7.13 15.96
C PRO A 36 2.27 -7.19 16.43
N ARG A 37 1.94 -6.43 17.50
CA ARG A 37 0.54 -6.22 17.85
C ARG A 37 -0.07 -5.68 16.56
N LYS A 38 -1.07 -6.37 16.03
CA LYS A 38 -1.94 -5.78 15.02
C LYS A 38 -2.63 -4.62 15.73
N ASP A 39 -1.95 -3.49 15.79
CA ASP A 39 -2.62 -2.23 15.96
C ASP A 39 -3.69 -2.25 14.88
N CYS A 40 -4.94 -2.31 15.29
CA CYS A 40 -6.04 -1.86 14.47
C CYS A 40 -5.66 -0.43 14.14
N ARG A 41 -4.92 -0.29 13.02
CA ARG A 41 -4.31 0.94 12.52
C ARG A 41 -5.31 2.01 12.86
N LEU A 42 -4.93 2.97 13.71
CA LEU A 42 -5.77 4.10 14.10
C LEU A 42 -6.59 4.46 12.88
N LYS A 43 -7.87 4.04 12.88
CA LYS A 43 -8.79 4.40 11.81
C LYS A 43 -8.92 5.87 12.08
N ILE A 44 -8.13 6.67 11.37
CA ILE A 44 -8.38 8.10 11.27
C ILE A 44 -9.80 8.12 10.72
N SER A 45 -10.76 8.27 11.62
CA SER A 45 -12.16 8.36 11.31
C SER A 45 -12.34 9.75 10.74
N THR A 46 -11.83 9.97 9.54
CA THR A 46 -12.23 11.11 8.74
C THR A 46 -13.71 10.89 8.47
N SER A 47 -14.56 11.78 8.99
CA SER A 47 -15.96 11.83 8.57
C SER A 47 -15.98 11.79 7.03
N PRO A 48 -16.84 10.97 6.42
CA PRO A 48 -17.02 11.01 4.98
C PRO A 48 -17.24 12.46 4.56
N PRO A 49 -16.60 12.92 3.48
CA PRO A 49 -16.82 14.28 2.99
C PRO A 49 -18.32 14.46 2.71
N THR A 50 -18.98 15.38 3.41
CA THR A 50 -20.38 15.72 3.17
C THR A 50 -20.48 16.43 1.82
N VAL A 51 -21.39 15.99 0.97
CA VAL A 51 -21.69 16.62 -0.33
C VAL A 51 -23.13 17.12 -0.24
N GLU A 52 -23.33 18.41 -0.44
CA GLU A 52 -24.69 18.98 -0.48
C GLU A 52 -25.41 18.52 -1.76
N VAL A 53 -26.73 18.40 -1.72
CA VAL A 53 -27.53 17.78 -2.80
C VAL A 53 -27.34 18.46 -4.17
N ASP A 54 -27.07 19.76 -4.18
CA ASP A 54 -26.87 20.56 -5.41
C ASP A 54 -25.39 20.93 -5.66
N GLU A 55 -24.46 20.41 -4.85
CA GLU A 55 -23.03 20.70 -5.00
C GLU A 55 -22.44 19.94 -6.21
N LYS A 56 -22.00 20.70 -7.21
CA LYS A 56 -21.19 20.16 -8.31
C LYS A 56 -19.77 19.92 -7.81
N LEU A 57 -19.45 18.66 -7.55
CA LEU A 57 -18.17 18.23 -7.02
C LEU A 57 -17.43 17.37 -8.05
N LEU A 58 -16.10 17.52 -8.12
CA LEU A 58 -15.23 16.59 -8.83
C LEU A 58 -14.60 15.58 -7.88
N VAL A 59 -14.59 14.31 -8.27
CA VAL A 59 -13.85 13.25 -7.58
C VAL A 59 -12.77 12.76 -8.52
N ALA A 60 -11.50 12.81 -8.10
CA ALA A 60 -10.37 12.24 -8.80
C ALA A 60 -10.01 10.89 -8.18
N SER A 61 -10.36 9.79 -8.86
CA SER A 61 -9.93 8.46 -8.45
C SER A 61 -8.61 8.09 -9.14
N PHE A 62 -7.63 7.58 -8.41
CA PHE A 62 -6.33 7.20 -8.95
C PHE A 62 -5.92 5.80 -8.45
N ASP A 63 -5.20 5.06 -9.30
CA ASP A 63 -4.65 3.73 -8.99
C ASP A 63 -3.34 3.50 -9.77
N GLY A 64 -2.35 2.91 -9.11
CA GLY A 64 -1.03 2.61 -9.64
C GLY A 64 -0.63 1.15 -9.39
N SER A 65 -0.20 0.46 -10.44
CA SER A 65 0.27 -0.93 -10.33
C SER A 65 1.63 -1.10 -10.97
N ALA A 66 2.54 -1.78 -10.30
CA ALA A 66 3.83 -2.18 -10.87
C ALA A 66 4.17 -3.63 -10.54
N ARG A 67 4.91 -4.29 -11.45
CA ARG A 67 5.35 -5.68 -11.25
C ARG A 67 6.84 -5.81 -11.49
N ILE A 68 7.56 -6.26 -10.46
CA ILE A 68 9.01 -6.52 -10.49
C ILE A 68 9.41 -7.43 -11.66
N LYS A 69 8.64 -8.51 -11.90
CA LYS A 69 8.92 -9.47 -12.99
C LYS A 69 8.79 -8.87 -14.39
N LYS A 70 7.96 -7.84 -14.56
CA LYS A 70 7.71 -7.20 -15.86
C LYS A 70 8.53 -5.92 -16.05
N LYS A 71 9.35 -5.53 -15.06
CA LYS A 71 10.14 -4.27 -15.07
C LYS A 71 9.32 -3.07 -15.55
N GLY A 72 8.08 -2.95 -15.07
CA GLY A 72 7.22 -1.85 -15.46
C GLY A 72 5.91 -1.84 -14.69
N GLY A 73 5.19 -0.74 -14.87
CA GLY A 73 3.95 -0.46 -14.18
C GLY A 73 3.04 0.43 -15.01
N SER A 74 1.76 0.40 -14.66
CA SER A 74 0.72 1.25 -15.19
C SER A 74 0.16 2.12 -14.09
N PHE A 75 -0.27 3.32 -14.44
CA PHE A 75 -0.91 4.24 -13.52
C PHE A 75 -2.05 4.95 -14.24
N SER A 76 -3.14 5.20 -13.55
CA SER A 76 -4.35 5.76 -14.13
C SER A 76 -5.06 6.72 -13.19
N ALA A 77 -5.81 7.65 -13.77
CA ALA A 77 -6.70 8.52 -13.03
C ALA A 77 -8.00 8.73 -13.81
N VAL A 78 -9.11 8.90 -13.08
CA VAL A 78 -10.44 9.18 -13.62
C VAL A 78 -11.06 10.31 -12.82
N ILE A 79 -11.59 11.30 -13.52
CA ILE A 79 -12.32 12.43 -12.94
C ILE A 79 -13.82 12.19 -13.12
N TRP A 80 -14.52 12.09 -12.01
CA TRP A 80 -15.97 11.92 -11.91
C TRP A 80 -16.63 13.24 -11.50
N ARG A 81 -17.84 13.49 -12.00
CA ARG A 81 -18.69 14.60 -11.57
C ARG A 81 -19.89 14.06 -10.81
N LEU A 82 -20.07 14.54 -9.59
CA LEU A 82 -21.26 14.29 -8.77
C LEU A 82 -22.33 15.38 -9.02
N PRO A 83 -23.62 15.06 -8.73
CA PRO A 83 -24.11 13.81 -8.14
C PRO A 83 -24.29 12.64 -9.12
N GLU A 84 -24.20 12.87 -10.43
CA GLU A 84 -24.55 11.87 -11.45
C GLU A 84 -23.49 10.76 -11.64
N TRP A 85 -22.35 10.85 -10.95
CA TRP A 85 -21.19 9.96 -11.13
C TRP A 85 -20.74 9.87 -12.60
N LYS A 86 -20.80 10.99 -13.32
CA LYS A 86 -20.43 11.05 -14.73
C LYS A 86 -18.90 11.13 -14.87
N ILE A 87 -18.31 10.26 -15.70
CA ILE A 87 -16.90 10.39 -16.10
C ILE A 87 -16.75 11.64 -16.97
N VAL A 88 -15.89 12.56 -16.56
CA VAL A 88 -15.58 13.80 -17.29
C VAL A 88 -14.24 13.69 -18.02
N ALA A 89 -13.27 13.03 -17.40
CA ALA A 89 -11.95 12.78 -17.97
C ALA A 89 -11.39 11.48 -17.40
N GLY A 90 -10.50 10.83 -18.13
CA GLY A 90 -9.80 9.65 -17.64
C GLY A 90 -8.64 9.30 -18.55
N GLU A 91 -7.53 8.90 -17.94
CA GLU A 91 -6.32 8.54 -18.66
C GLU A 91 -5.58 7.44 -17.90
N TYR A 92 -4.80 6.66 -18.65
CA TYR A 92 -3.83 5.73 -18.08
C TYR A 92 -2.54 5.80 -18.88
N ARG A 93 -1.43 5.52 -18.22
CA ARG A 93 -0.09 5.47 -18.82
C ARG A 93 0.65 4.23 -18.33
N TYR A 94 1.67 3.86 -19.10
CA TYR A 94 2.60 2.79 -18.75
C TYR A 94 4.02 3.32 -18.77
N ALA A 95 4.83 2.91 -17.80
CA ALA A 95 6.25 3.21 -17.77
C ALA A 95 7.06 1.98 -17.32
N LEU A 96 8.30 1.92 -17.80
CA LEU A 96 9.27 0.92 -17.39
C LEU A 96 9.86 1.27 -16.03
N ASP A 97 10.35 0.25 -15.34
CA ASP A 97 11.11 0.34 -14.09
C ASP A 97 10.43 1.11 -12.95
N LEU A 98 9.09 1.10 -12.89
CA LEU A 98 8.32 1.63 -11.77
C LEU A 98 8.28 0.67 -10.57
N THR A 99 8.41 1.22 -9.38
CA THR A 99 7.93 0.62 -8.14
C THR A 99 6.42 0.85 -7.96
N VAL A 100 5.78 0.09 -7.07
CA VAL A 100 4.34 0.29 -6.77
C VAL A 100 4.10 1.70 -6.25
N ASN A 101 4.95 2.20 -5.36
CA ASN A 101 4.81 3.56 -4.82
C ASN A 101 4.91 4.61 -5.93
N GLU A 102 5.87 4.50 -6.84
CA GLU A 102 6.00 5.44 -7.96
C GLU A 102 4.78 5.38 -8.89
N ALA A 103 4.23 4.19 -9.17
CA ALA A 103 3.01 4.08 -9.96
C ALA A 103 1.84 4.83 -9.28
N GLU A 104 1.70 4.71 -7.96
CA GLU A 104 0.66 5.38 -7.16
C GLU A 104 0.83 6.91 -7.09
N TYR A 105 2.07 7.39 -7.01
CA TYR A 105 2.31 8.84 -7.12
C TYR A 105 2.04 9.36 -8.52
N ASN A 106 2.44 8.61 -9.55
CA ASN A 106 2.21 9.01 -10.93
C ASN A 106 0.71 9.01 -11.28
N SER A 107 -0.09 8.08 -10.76
CA SER A 107 -1.55 8.10 -10.91
C SER A 107 -2.17 9.30 -10.21
N PHE A 108 -1.72 9.63 -8.99
CA PHE A 108 -2.15 10.81 -8.27
C PHE A 108 -1.83 12.12 -9.04
N LEU A 109 -0.60 12.23 -9.58
CA LEU A 109 -0.18 13.36 -10.42
C LEU A 109 -0.98 13.46 -11.71
N LEU A 110 -1.25 12.33 -12.37
CA LEU A 110 -2.11 12.27 -13.54
C LEU A 110 -3.52 12.80 -13.24
N GLY A 111 -4.02 12.59 -12.02
CA GLY A 111 -5.27 13.21 -11.56
C GLY A 111 -5.23 14.73 -11.60
N PHE A 112 -4.12 15.37 -11.19
CA PHE A 112 -3.96 16.83 -11.32
C PHE A 112 -3.88 17.30 -12.76
N GLU A 113 -3.16 16.55 -13.61
CA GLU A 113 -3.09 16.85 -15.04
C GLU A 113 -4.47 16.84 -15.68
N LEU A 114 -5.31 15.84 -15.39
CA LEU A 114 -6.68 15.75 -15.91
C LEU A 114 -7.59 16.84 -15.36
N LEU A 115 -7.36 17.29 -14.12
CA LEU A 115 -8.05 18.44 -13.57
C LEU A 115 -7.60 19.73 -14.29
N ALA A 116 -6.37 19.77 -14.83
CA ALA A 116 -5.71 20.75 -15.72
C ALA A 116 -6.60 21.72 -16.51
N ASP A 117 -7.63 21.15 -17.13
CA ASP A 117 -8.47 21.83 -18.11
C ASP A 117 -9.93 21.95 -17.67
N LEU A 118 -10.25 21.57 -16.43
CA LEU A 118 -11.60 21.61 -15.86
C LEU A 118 -11.81 22.86 -14.99
N ASP A 119 -13.04 23.35 -14.95
CA ASP A 119 -13.48 24.34 -13.96
C ASP A 119 -13.51 23.67 -12.58
N ARG A 120 -12.53 24.00 -11.74
CA ARG A 120 -12.31 23.32 -10.46
C ARG A 120 -13.02 24.09 -9.35
N GLY A 121 -14.12 23.51 -8.86
CA GLY A 121 -14.65 23.79 -7.53
C GLY A 121 -13.92 22.96 -6.47
N ARG A 122 -14.67 22.41 -5.52
CA ARG A 122 -14.15 21.43 -4.58
C ARG A 122 -13.81 20.12 -5.30
N VAL A 123 -12.66 19.54 -4.96
CA VAL A 123 -12.18 18.26 -5.51
C VAL A 123 -11.89 17.30 -4.37
N ILE A 124 -12.28 16.04 -4.53
CA ILE A 124 -11.93 14.94 -3.62
C ILE A 124 -11.01 13.97 -4.34
N PHE A 125 -9.84 13.71 -3.77
CA PHE A 125 -8.96 12.66 -4.25
C PHE A 125 -9.24 11.34 -3.52
N CYS A 126 -9.40 10.28 -4.29
CA CYS A 126 -9.66 8.93 -3.82
C CYS A 126 -8.62 7.97 -4.42
N GLY A 127 -7.92 7.23 -3.57
CA GLY A 127 -7.03 6.15 -3.98
C GLY A 127 -6.93 5.13 -2.85
N ASP A 128 -6.32 3.98 -3.08
CA ASP A 128 -6.10 2.94 -2.07
C ASP A 128 -4.69 3.02 -1.44
N SER A 129 -3.79 3.79 -2.04
CA SER A 129 -2.45 4.05 -1.50
C SER A 129 -2.47 4.88 -0.21
N ASN A 130 -2.38 4.17 0.92
CA ASN A 130 -2.21 4.79 2.24
C ASN A 130 -0.98 5.71 2.33
N LEU A 131 0.09 5.41 1.57
CA LEU A 131 1.31 6.19 1.58
C LEU A 131 1.06 7.59 0.99
N VAL A 132 0.49 7.63 -0.23
CA VAL A 132 0.14 8.88 -0.93
C VAL A 132 -0.84 9.68 -0.07
N ILE A 133 -1.90 9.05 0.43
CA ILE A 133 -2.93 9.73 1.24
C ILE A 133 -2.35 10.36 2.50
N ARG A 134 -1.45 9.66 3.20
CA ARG A 134 -0.84 10.19 4.43
C ARG A 134 0.08 11.36 4.14
N GLN A 135 0.98 11.23 3.16
CA GLN A 135 1.93 12.28 2.84
C GLN A 135 1.26 13.55 2.33
N MET A 136 0.15 13.42 1.58
CA MET A 136 -0.59 14.57 1.08
C MET A 136 -1.41 15.30 2.15
N ARG A 137 -1.67 14.66 3.29
CA ARG A 137 -2.40 15.28 4.41
C ARG A 137 -1.50 16.11 5.33
N GLY A 138 -0.17 15.94 5.27
CA GLY A 138 0.78 16.53 6.21
C GLY A 138 0.92 15.69 7.45
#